data_AF-A0A971YP70-F1
#
_entry.id   AF-A0A971YP70-F1
#
_cell.length_a   1.000
_cell.length_b   1.000
_cell.length_c   1.000
_cell.angle_alpha   90.00
_cell.angle_beta   90.00
_cell.angle_gamma   90.00
#
_symmetry.space_group_name_H-M   'P 1'
#
loop_
_entity.id
_entity.type
_entity.pdbx_description
1 polymer ?
#
loop_
_entity_poly.entity_id
_entity_poly.type
_entity_poly.pdbx_seq_one_letter_code
_entity_poly.pdbx_strand_id
1 'polypeptide(L)'
;MSRKAQSQEIGGWFGAFINWVEVIGNKLPHPFTLFVILALVTLVLSWLLSMAGVTVTYLKPAAEAGKPPEEVVVAVKNLMAFGPMRTFMADFVKNFVSFPPLGLILTMMLGIALLDQTGYMSAIMRKTVLGAPPALVTLALAFV
;
A
#
# COMPACT_ATOMS: atom_id res chain seq x y z
N MET A 1 20.93 -35.96 -23.69
CA MET A 1 20.16 -34.72 -23.94
C MET A 1 18.72 -35.13 -24.19
N SER A 2 17.67 -34.72 -23.48
CA SER A 2 17.45 -33.60 -22.58
C SER A 2 16.40 -34.06 -21.54
N ARG A 3 16.67 -33.83 -20.24
CA ARG A 3 15.73 -34.12 -19.16
C ARG A 3 14.49 -33.23 -19.36
N LYS A 4 13.35 -33.82 -19.75
CA LYS A 4 12.05 -33.18 -19.57
C LYS A 4 11.86 -33.00 -18.06
N ALA A 5 11.86 -31.76 -17.60
CA ALA A 5 11.49 -31.42 -16.25
C ALA A 5 10.07 -31.94 -16.00
N GLN A 6 9.98 -32.88 -15.07
CA GLN A 6 8.76 -33.47 -14.56
C GLN A 6 7.98 -32.37 -13.84
N SER A 7 7.00 -31.76 -14.52
CA SER A 7 5.94 -31.01 -13.85
C SER A 7 5.12 -32.06 -13.10
N GLN A 8 5.29 -32.14 -11.78
CA GLN A 8 4.32 -32.80 -10.93
C GLN A 8 3.01 -32.04 -11.09
N GLU A 9 2.03 -32.65 -11.76
CA GLU A 9 0.65 -32.18 -11.64
C GLU A 9 0.28 -32.27 -10.16
N ILE A 10 0.05 -31.11 -9.53
CA ILE A 10 -0.66 -31.04 -8.26
C ILE A 10 -2.11 -31.47 -8.56
N GLY A 11 -2.32 -32.77 -8.67
CA GLY A 11 -3.61 -33.37 -8.97
C GLY A 11 -4.52 -33.30 -7.76
N GLY A 12 -5.55 -32.47 -7.83
CA GLY A 12 -6.61 -32.36 -6.82
C GLY A 12 -7.00 -30.92 -6.49
N TRP A 13 -7.88 -30.76 -5.50
CA TRP A 13 -8.42 -29.47 -5.04
C TRP A 13 -7.35 -28.39 -4.77
N PHE A 14 -6.14 -28.79 -4.35
CA PHE A 14 -5.02 -27.88 -4.12
C PHE A 14 -4.45 -27.27 -5.42
N GLY A 15 -4.39 -28.06 -6.51
CA GLY A 15 -3.97 -27.55 -7.82
C GLY A 15 -5.01 -26.59 -8.42
N ALA A 16 -6.29 -26.89 -8.23
CA ALA A 16 -7.37 -25.97 -8.62
C ALA A 16 -7.32 -24.65 -7.83
N PHE A 17 -6.99 -24.70 -6.53
CA PHE A 17 -6.80 -23.52 -5.70
C PHE A 17 -5.62 -22.66 -6.18
N ILE A 18 -4.45 -23.26 -6.44
CA ILE A 18 -3.27 -22.52 -6.95
C ILE A 18 -3.58 -21.89 -8.31
N ASN A 19 -4.21 -22.63 -9.23
CA ASN A 19 -4.62 -22.10 -10.53
C ASN A 19 -5.58 -20.91 -10.38
N TRP A 20 -6.50 -20.96 -9.41
CA TRP A 20 -7.39 -19.83 -9.14
C TRP A 20 -6.64 -18.60 -8.61
N VAL A 21 -5.70 -18.79 -7.66
CA VAL A 21 -4.85 -17.72 -7.13
C VAL A 21 -3.98 -17.11 -8.23
N GLU A 22 -3.38 -17.94 -9.09
CA GLU A 22 -2.56 -17.49 -10.22
C GLU A 22 -3.39 -16.63 -11.19
N VAL A 23 -4.57 -17.10 -11.58
CA VAL A 23 -5.47 -16.37 -12.49
C VAL A 23 -5.91 -15.04 -11.88
N ILE A 24 -6.18 -14.98 -10.58
CA ILE A 24 -6.54 -13.73 -9.90
C ILE A 24 -5.34 -12.80 -9.77
N GLY A 25 -4.19 -13.32 -9.34
CA GLY A 25 -2.96 -12.55 -9.17
C GLY A 25 -2.52 -11.90 -10.47
N ASN A 26 -2.59 -12.63 -11.59
CA ASN A 26 -2.22 -12.11 -12.90
C ASN A 26 -3.24 -11.11 -13.49
N LYS A 27 -4.47 -11.08 -12.97
CA LYS A 27 -5.49 -10.10 -13.37
C LYS A 27 -5.35 -8.76 -12.66
N LEU A 28 -4.59 -8.68 -11.57
CA LEU A 28 -4.39 -7.42 -10.86
C LEU A 28 -3.53 -6.48 -11.73
N PRO A 29 -4.05 -5.31 -12.12
CA PRO A 29 -3.26 -4.34 -12.86
C PRO A 29 -2.13 -3.81 -11.96
N HIS A 30 -1.10 -3.25 -12.60
CA HIS A 30 0.00 -2.62 -11.89
C HIS A 30 -0.54 -1.65 -10.80
N PRO A 31 0.00 -1.64 -9.57
CA PRO A 31 -0.55 -0.87 -8.45
C PRO A 31 -0.85 0.59 -8.79
N PHE A 32 0.05 1.25 -9.54
CA PHE A 32 -0.18 2.61 -10.05
C PHE A 32 -1.49 2.75 -10.84
N THR A 33 -1.74 1.85 -11.79
CA THR A 33 -2.97 1.85 -12.61
C THR A 33 -4.20 1.65 -11.75
N LEU A 34 -4.12 0.80 -10.72
CA LEU A 34 -5.21 0.59 -9.78
C LEU A 34 -5.59 1.90 -9.07
N PHE A 35 -4.62 2.66 -8.57
CA PHE A 35 -4.88 3.97 -7.95
C PHE A 35 -5.46 4.99 -8.93
N VAL A 36 -5.00 5.02 -10.19
CA VAL A 36 -5.57 5.90 -11.22
C VAL A 36 -7.03 5.54 -11.50
N ILE A 37 -7.35 4.25 -11.63
CA ILE A 37 -8.74 3.79 -11.82
C ILE A 37 -9.60 4.19 -10.63
N LEU A 38 -9.14 3.96 -9.39
CA LEU A 38 -9.87 4.36 -8.18
C LEU A 38 -10.09 5.89 -8.12
N ALA A 39 -9.09 6.69 -8.49
CA ALA A 39 -9.21 8.14 -8.54
C ALA A 39 -10.27 8.59 -9.58
N LEU A 40 -10.27 8.00 -10.77
CA LEU A 40 -11.28 8.29 -11.79
C LEU A 40 -12.68 7.86 -11.36
N VAL A 41 -12.82 6.67 -10.78
CA VAL A 41 -14.10 6.16 -10.26
C VAL A 41 -14.62 7.07 -9.16
N THR A 42 -13.78 7.51 -8.22
CA THR A 42 -14.18 8.43 -7.14
C THR A 42 -14.59 9.81 -7.68
N LEU A 43 -13.92 10.34 -8.70
CA LEU A 43 -14.37 11.57 -9.37
C LEU A 43 -15.79 11.39 -9.95
N VAL A 44 -16.01 10.35 -10.74
CA VAL A 44 -17.31 10.07 -11.39
C VAL A 44 -18.42 9.85 -10.35
N LEU A 45 -18.16 9.03 -9.33
CA LEU A 45 -19.11 8.78 -8.25
C LEU A 45 -19.42 10.05 -7.46
N SER A 46 -18.43 10.91 -7.18
CA SER A 46 -18.67 12.18 -6.48
C SER A 46 -19.63 13.10 -7.23
N TRP A 47 -19.55 13.11 -8.57
CA TRP A 47 -20.44 13.91 -9.41
C TRP A 47 -21.86 13.33 -9.45
N LEU A 48 -22.00 12.03 -9.67
CA LEU A 48 -23.31 11.35 -9.72
C LEU A 48 -24.05 11.45 -8.37
N LEU A 49 -23.36 11.16 -7.26
CA LEU A 49 -23.96 11.18 -5.93
C LEU A 49 -24.28 12.59 -5.44
N SER A 50 -23.46 13.58 -5.82
CA SER A 50 -23.74 14.98 -5.52
C SER A 50 -24.95 15.50 -6.30
N MET A 51 -25.12 15.07 -7.56
CA MET A 51 -26.33 15.39 -8.36
C MET A 51 -27.59 14.76 -7.77
N ALA A 52 -27.49 13.55 -7.22
CA ALA A 52 -28.58 12.88 -6.52
C ALA A 52 -28.88 13.48 -5.11
N GLY A 53 -28.11 14.47 -4.65
CA GLY A 53 -28.33 15.14 -3.36
C GLY A 53 -28.08 14.26 -2.14
N VAL A 54 -27.23 13.23 -2.27
CA VAL A 54 -26.99 12.27 -1.19
C VAL A 54 -26.34 12.95 0.01
N THR A 55 -26.97 12.78 1.18
CA THR A 55 -26.47 13.25 2.48
C THR A 55 -26.33 12.08 3.44
N VAL A 56 -25.34 12.18 4.33
CA VAL A 56 -25.11 11.19 5.39
C VAL A 56 -25.06 11.94 6.72
N THR A 57 -25.90 11.53 7.65
CA THR A 57 -25.87 12.02 9.04
C THR A 57 -25.03 11.08 9.87
N TYR A 58 -24.06 11.62 10.61
CA TYR A 58 -23.32 10.85 11.60
C TYR A 58 -23.21 11.61 12.91
N LEU A 59 -23.10 10.87 14.01
CA LEU A 59 -22.86 11.43 15.32
C LEU A 59 -21.38 11.73 15.49
N LYS A 60 -21.05 13.01 15.58
CA LYS A 60 -19.70 13.44 15.92
C LYS A 60 -19.52 13.28 17.43
N PRO A 61 -18.49 12.54 17.91
CA PRO A 61 -18.16 12.52 19.32
C PRO A 61 -17.95 13.95 19.82
N ALA A 62 -18.54 14.30 20.95
CA ALA A 62 -18.39 15.62 21.51
C ALA A 62 -16.90 15.93 21.77
N ALA A 63 -16.46 17.13 21.40
CA ALA A 63 -15.08 17.57 21.57
C ALA A 63 -14.64 17.66 23.05
N GLU A 64 -15.60 17.66 23.98
CA GLU A 64 -15.40 17.71 25.42
C GLU A 64 -16.19 16.57 26.09
N ALA A 65 -15.57 15.93 27.08
CA ALA A 65 -16.22 14.87 27.86
C ALA A 65 -17.43 15.44 28.62
N GLY A 66 -18.64 14.95 28.30
CA GLY A 66 -19.90 15.31 28.98
C GLY A 66 -20.90 16.12 28.14
N LYS A 67 -20.57 16.53 26.91
CA LYS A 67 -21.54 17.08 25.97
C LYS A 67 -22.22 15.96 25.16
N PRO A 68 -23.52 16.09 24.81
CA PRO A 68 -24.19 15.11 23.97
C PRO A 68 -23.53 15.06 22.58
N PRO A 69 -23.50 13.89 21.92
CA PRO A 69 -23.00 13.77 20.56
C PRO A 69 -23.79 14.67 19.61
N GLU A 70 -23.09 15.38 18.73
CA GLU A 70 -23.69 16.32 17.78
C GLU A 70 -24.02 15.58 16.48
N GLU A 71 -25.28 15.65 16.04
CA GLU A 71 -25.68 15.15 14.73
C GLU A 71 -25.17 16.09 13.64
N VAL A 72 -24.20 15.63 12.86
CA VAL A 72 -23.64 16.37 11.74
C VAL A 72 -24.11 15.74 10.44
N VAL A 73 -24.79 16.54 9.61
CA VAL A 73 -25.20 16.16 8.26
C VAL A 73 -24.13 16.59 7.27
N VAL A 74 -23.55 15.64 6.53
CA VAL A 74 -22.55 15.92 5.49
C VAL A 74 -23.11 15.51 4.13
N ALA A 75 -23.11 16.46 3.19
CA ALA A 75 -23.48 16.23 1.80
C ALA A 75 -22.27 15.77 0.97
N VAL A 76 -22.50 14.92 -0.02
CA VAL A 76 -21.47 14.54 -0.99
C VAL A 76 -21.03 15.76 -1.79
N LYS A 77 -19.72 16.02 -1.81
CA LYS A 77 -19.11 17.12 -2.59
C LYS A 77 -18.73 16.63 -3.98
N ASN A 78 -19.22 17.31 -5.01
CA ASN A 78 -18.77 17.10 -6.39
C ASN A 78 -17.32 17.55 -6.58
N LEU A 79 -16.40 16.61 -6.77
CA LEU A 79 -14.97 16.90 -6.93
C LEU A 79 -14.62 17.48 -8.32
N MET A 80 -15.49 17.29 -9.31
CA MET A 80 -15.30 17.88 -10.65
C MET A 80 -15.74 19.35 -10.74
N ALA A 81 -16.40 19.88 -9.71
CA ALA A 81 -16.78 21.29 -9.67
C ALA A 81 -15.53 22.19 -9.61
N PHE A 82 -15.65 23.41 -10.14
CA PHE A 82 -14.53 24.35 -10.26
C PHE A 82 -13.79 24.60 -8.94
N GLY A 83 -14.51 24.78 -7.82
CA GLY A 83 -13.91 25.02 -6.50
C GLY A 83 -13.00 23.86 -6.06
N PRO A 84 -13.54 22.64 -5.86
CA PRO A 84 -12.77 21.46 -5.49
C PRO A 84 -11.63 21.12 -6.47
N MET A 85 -11.88 21.21 -7.78
CA MET A 85 -10.86 20.93 -8.80
C MET A 85 -9.71 21.96 -8.75
N ARG A 86 -10.02 23.25 -8.56
CA ARG A 86 -9.00 24.30 -8.39
C ARG A 86 -8.14 24.04 -7.16
N THR A 87 -8.76 23.70 -6.02
CA THR A 87 -8.02 23.36 -4.80
C THR A 87 -7.17 22.11 -4.99
N PHE A 88 -7.71 21.06 -5.63
CA PHE A 88 -6.96 19.85 -5.94
C PHE A 88 -5.70 20.15 -6.76
N MET A 89 -5.81 20.97 -7.82
CA MET A 89 -4.66 21.35 -8.64
C MET A 89 -3.67 22.23 -7.87
N ALA A 90 -4.15 23.17 -7.07
CA ALA A 90 -3.30 24.06 -6.27
C ALA A 90 -2.49 23.30 -5.21
N ASP A 91 -3.13 22.33 -4.54
CA ASP A 91 -2.51 21.53 -3.48
C ASP A 91 -1.88 20.22 -3.99
N PHE A 92 -1.86 19.95 -5.30
CA PHE A 92 -1.43 18.65 -5.84
C PHE A 92 -0.03 18.23 -5.34
N VAL A 93 0.95 19.13 -5.49
CA VAL A 93 2.34 18.88 -5.03
C VAL A 93 2.38 18.75 -3.51
N LYS A 94 1.66 19.62 -2.80
CA LYS A 94 1.59 19.61 -1.33
C LYS A 94 1.05 18.28 -0.81
N ASN A 95 -0.03 17.77 -1.40
CA ASN A 95 -0.64 16.49 -1.04
C ASN A 95 0.31 15.32 -1.32
N PHE A 96 1.07 15.37 -2.43
CA PHE A 96 2.06 14.35 -2.75
C PHE A 96 3.23 14.33 -1.76
N VAL A 97 3.84 15.48 -1.47
CA VAL A 97 5.01 15.56 -0.57
C VAL A 97 4.66 15.40 0.91
N SER A 98 3.42 15.74 1.30
CA SER A 98 2.94 15.60 2.69
C SER A 98 2.46 14.18 3.00
N PHE A 99 2.55 13.25 2.04
CA PHE A 99 2.20 11.86 2.27
C PHE A 99 3.20 11.23 3.25
N PRO A 100 2.80 10.85 4.48
CA PRO A 100 3.74 10.50 5.54
C PRO A 100 4.77 9.41 5.18
N PRO A 101 4.42 8.36 4.42
CA PRO A 101 5.39 7.35 4.00
C PRO A 101 6.51 7.87 3.09
N LEU A 102 6.26 8.91 2.28
CA LEU A 102 7.23 9.39 1.29
C LEU A 102 8.50 9.91 1.97
N GLY A 103 8.34 10.77 2.98
CA GLY A 103 9.47 11.32 3.73
C GLY A 103 10.27 10.24 4.45
N LEU A 104 9.58 9.32 5.11
CA LEU A 104 10.21 8.21 5.85
C LEU A 104 11.04 7.30 4.94
N ILE A 105 10.51 6.94 3.78
CA ILE A 105 11.20 6.06 2.83
C ILE A 105 12.44 6.75 2.29
N LEU A 106 12.36 8.03 1.89
CA LEU A 106 13.51 8.76 1.37
C LEU A 106 14.64 8.88 2.41
N THR A 107 14.31 9.20 3.66
CA THR A 107 15.31 9.28 4.72
C THR A 107 15.92 7.91 5.04
N MET A 108 15.11 6.85 5.04
CA MET A 108 15.56 5.48 5.28
C MET A 108 16.47 4.99 4.14
N MET A 109 16.08 5.21 2.88
CA MET A 109 16.86 4.78 1.72
C MET A 109 18.22 5.50 1.63
N LEU A 110 18.30 6.77 2.05
CA LEU A 110 19.58 7.48 2.13
C LEU A 110 20.55 6.77 3.10
N GLY A 111 20.06 6.39 4.28
CA GLY A 111 20.85 5.63 5.25
C GLY A 111 21.26 4.25 4.72
N ILE A 112 20.32 3.51 4.13
CA ILE A 112 20.58 2.19 3.55
C ILE A 112 21.63 2.28 2.42
N ALA A 113 21.49 3.25 1.51
CA ALA A 113 22.42 3.44 0.41
C ALA A 113 23.85 3.71 0.90
N LEU A 114 24.01 4.50 1.97
CA LEU A 114 25.32 4.73 2.59
C LEU A 114 25.91 3.45 3.19
N LEU A 115 25.10 2.69 3.94
CA LEU A 115 25.53 1.43 4.55
C LEU A 115 25.88 0.37 3.50
N ASP A 116 25.19 0.38 2.37
CA ASP A 116 25.44 -0.54 1.27
C ASP A 116 26.70 -0.16 0.48
N GLN A 117 26.86 1.11 0.10
CA GLN A 117 28.04 1.57 -0.65
C GLN A 117 29.35 1.46 0.14
N THR A 118 29.29 1.59 1.46
CA THR A 118 30.47 1.39 2.33
C THR A 118 30.78 -0.09 2.60
N GLY A 119 29.93 -1.01 2.13
CA GLY A 119 30.04 -2.44 2.39
C GLY A 119 29.74 -2.82 3.85
N TYR A 120 29.15 -1.91 4.63
CA TYR A 120 28.84 -2.14 6.06
C TYR A 120 27.87 -3.30 6.23
N MET A 121 26.83 -3.38 5.39
CA MET A 121 25.87 -4.50 5.42
C MET A 121 26.57 -5.84 5.16
N SER A 122 27.41 -5.92 4.12
CA SER A 122 28.19 -7.13 3.81
C SER A 122 29.14 -7.53 4.95
N ALA A 123 29.76 -6.56 5.60
CA ALA A 123 30.65 -6.81 6.74
C ALA A 123 29.89 -7.34 7.97
N ILE A 124 28.72 -6.77 8.29
CA ILE A 124 27.91 -7.20 9.44
C ILE A 124 27.34 -8.60 9.22
N MET A 125 26.84 -8.89 8.01
CA MET A 125 26.34 -10.23 7.65
C MET A 125 27.43 -11.29 7.80
N ARG A 126 28.61 -11.03 7.24
CA ARG A 126 29.76 -11.95 7.34
C ARG A 126 30.19 -12.17 8.80
N LYS A 127 30.27 -11.11 9.60
CA LYS A 127 30.67 -11.19 11.01
C LYS A 127 29.65 -11.99 11.84
N THR A 128 28.35 -11.76 11.63
CA THR A 128 27.28 -12.47 12.34
C THR A 128 27.27 -13.95 12.02
N VAL A 129 27.43 -14.33 10.74
CA VAL A 129 27.45 -15.74 10.33
C VAL A 129 28.72 -16.46 10.79
N LEU A 130 29.90 -15.87 10.60
CA LEU A 130 31.17 -16.50 11.00
C LEU A 130 31.38 -16.53 12.52
N GLY A 131 30.74 -15.63 13.26
CA GLY A 131 30.79 -15.57 14.71
C GLY A 131 29.75 -16.44 15.42
N ALA A 132 28.85 -17.09 14.69
CA ALA A 132 27.78 -17.90 15.28
C ALA A 132 28.31 -19.29 15.75
N PRO A 133 27.95 -19.75 16.96
CA PRO A 133 28.29 -21.09 17.41
C PRO A 133 27.54 -22.14 16.57
N PRO A 134 28.07 -23.37 16.41
CA PRO A 134 27.53 -24.39 15.49
C PRO A 134 26.04 -24.69 15.64
N ALA A 135 25.52 -24.63 16.87
CA ALA A 135 24.11 -24.87 17.17
C ALA A 135 23.16 -23.75 16.70
N LEU A 136 23.66 -22.52 16.49
CA LEU A 136 22.86 -21.35 16.10
C LEU A 136 23.07 -20.92 14.65
N VAL A 137 23.92 -21.60 13.87
CA VAL A 137 24.22 -21.21 12.48
C VAL A 137 22.98 -21.20 11.60
N THR A 138 22.07 -22.18 11.76
CA THR A 138 20.82 -22.24 11.00
C THR A 138 19.90 -21.06 11.30
N LEU A 139 19.84 -20.64 12.57
CA LEU A 139 19.05 -19.48 13.00
C LEU A 139 19.70 -18.17 12.57
N ALA A 140 21.03 -18.07 12.64
CA ALA A 140 21.78 -16.91 12.16
C ALA A 140 21.60 -16.69 10.65
N LEU A 141 21.57 -17.76 9.85
CA LEU A 141 21.31 -17.68 8.40
C LEU A 141 19.87 -17.32 8.04
N ALA A 142 18.89 -17.71 8.86
CA ALA A 142 17.48 -17.35 8.61
C ALA A 142 17.18 -15.89 8.94
N PHE A 143 17.97 -15.26 9.79
CA PHE A 143 17.78 -13.88 10.26
C PHE A 143 18.55 -12.84 9.44
N VAL A 144 19.64 -13.28 8.79
CA VAL A 144 20.43 -12.49 7.84
C VAL A 144 19.75 -12.49 6.48
#